data_AF-X0TVA0-F1
#
_entry.id   AF-X0TVA0-F1
#
_cell.length_a   1.000
_cell.length_b   1.000
_cell.length_c   1.000
_cell.angle_alpha   90.00
_cell.angle_beta   90.00
_cell.angle_gamma   90.00
#
_symmetry.space_group_name_H-M   'P 1'
#
loop_
_entity.id
_entity.type
_entity.pdbx_description
1 polymer ?
#
loop_
_entity_poly.entity_id
_entity_poly.type
_entity_poly.pdbx_seq_one_letter_code
_entity_poly.pdbx_strand_id
1 'polypeptide(L)'
;MPDLPDYHDKRADFFKAHFAKALNYQDYLATGEPVHQQRWNQHHQAIQLTSQQQELIKNFTRKLNILFMSGIWCGDCVRQGPLIQHIAQ
;
A
#
# COMPACT_ATOMS: atom_id res chain seq x y z
N MET A 1 20.49 -11.50 -22.10
CA MET A 1 20.45 -12.24 -20.82
C MET A 1 19.59 -13.47 -21.06
N PRO A 2 20.14 -14.61 -21.49
CA PRO A 2 19.32 -15.79 -21.72
C PRO A 2 19.04 -16.50 -20.37
N ASP A 3 17.86 -17.13 -20.25
CA ASP A 3 17.23 -17.83 -19.10
C ASP A 3 16.35 -17.06 -18.08
N LEU A 4 15.89 -15.85 -18.39
CA LEU A 4 14.82 -15.24 -17.59
C LEU A 4 13.43 -15.61 -18.14
N PRO A 5 12.41 -15.86 -17.29
CA PRO A 5 11.06 -16.16 -17.75
C PRO A 5 10.46 -14.99 -18.51
N ASP A 6 9.49 -15.25 -19.41
CA ASP A 6 8.84 -14.23 -20.25
C ASP A 6 8.21 -13.07 -19.45
N TYR A 7 7.84 -13.33 -18.21
CA TYR A 7 7.26 -12.35 -17.28
C TYR A 7 8.30 -11.69 -16.35
N HIS A 8 9.59 -11.79 -16.68
CA HIS A 8 10.64 -11.15 -15.89
C HIS A 8 10.51 -9.62 -15.95
N ASP A 9 10.34 -9.01 -14.78
CA ASP A 9 10.38 -7.56 -14.65
C ASP A 9 11.83 -7.06 -14.69
N LYS A 10 12.22 -6.44 -15.81
CA LYS A 10 13.54 -5.80 -16.00
C LYS A 10 13.85 -4.67 -14.99
N ARG A 11 12.86 -4.22 -14.21
CA ARG A 11 12.99 -3.22 -13.15
C ARG A 11 12.82 -3.82 -11.75
N ALA A 12 12.83 -5.15 -11.60
CA ALA A 12 12.65 -5.80 -10.31
C ALA A 12 13.58 -5.23 -9.23
N ASP A 13 14.86 -5.03 -9.55
CA ASP A 13 15.83 -4.53 -8.58
C ASP A 13 15.61 -3.05 -8.23
N PHE A 14 15.10 -2.24 -9.17
CA PHE A 14 14.67 -0.88 -8.89
C PHE A 14 13.53 -0.87 -7.87
N PHE A 15 12.48 -1.68 -8.06
CA PHE A 15 11.35 -1.71 -7.14
C PHE A 15 11.73 -2.29 -5.77
N LYS A 16 12.55 -3.35 -5.72
CA LYS A 16 13.08 -3.89 -4.45
C LYS A 16 13.86 -2.83 -3.67
N ALA A 17 14.73 -2.08 -4.35
CA ALA A 17 15.53 -1.04 -3.71
C ALA A 17 14.68 0.11 -3.17
N HIS A 18 13.59 0.48 -3.84
CA HIS A 18 12.67 1.52 -3.35
C HIS A 18 11.77 1.00 -2.23
N PHE A 19 11.29 -0.24 -2.32
CA PHE A 19 10.52 -0.87 -1.26
C PHE A 19 11.33 -0.98 0.04
N ALA A 20 12.61 -1.37 -0.05
CA ALA A 20 13.49 -1.44 1.11
C ALA A 20 13.78 -0.07 1.77
N LYS A 21 13.62 1.03 1.03
CA LYS A 21 13.81 2.41 1.52
C LYS A 21 12.51 3.09 1.95
N ALA A 22 11.36 2.52 1.59
CA ALA A 22 10.08 3.11 1.86
C ALA A 22 9.76 3.03 3.36
N LEU A 23 8.95 3.99 3.82
CA LEU A 23 8.40 3.96 5.16
C LEU A 23 7.28 2.92 5.23
N ASN A 24 7.11 2.26 6.38
CA ASN A 24 5.88 1.54 6.64
C ASN A 24 4.72 2.54 6.84
N TYR A 25 3.48 2.05 6.87
CA TYR A 25 2.29 2.89 6.93
C TYR A 25 2.28 3.87 8.12
N GLN A 26 2.67 3.42 9.31
CA GLN A 26 2.65 4.27 10.51
C GLN A 26 3.73 5.36 10.45
N ASP A 27 4.93 4.98 10.02
CA ASP A 27 6.03 5.95 9.86
C ASP A 27 5.73 6.96 8.76
N TYR A 28 5.09 6.54 7.67
CA TYR A 28 4.63 7.43 6.61
C TYR A 28 3.57 8.42 7.13
N LEU A 29 2.59 7.94 7.89
CA LEU A 29 1.54 8.77 8.48
C LEU A 29 2.14 9.85 9.41
N ALA A 30 3.14 9.48 10.21
CA ALA A 30 3.82 10.38 11.12
C ALA A 30 4.56 11.55 10.43
N THR A 31 4.81 11.47 9.12
CA THR A 31 5.43 12.58 8.35
C THR A 31 4.50 13.77 8.12
N GLY A 32 3.18 13.58 8.27
CA GLY A 32 2.19 14.63 8.01
C GLY A 32 1.96 15.57 9.19
N GLU A 33 1.51 16.79 8.89
CA GLU A 33 0.90 17.65 9.90
C GLU A 33 -0.35 17.02 10.54
N PRO A 34 -0.76 17.44 11.75
CA PRO A 34 -1.89 16.84 12.46
C PRO A 34 -3.18 16.73 11.64
N VAL A 35 -3.49 17.74 10.80
CA VAL A 35 -4.68 17.73 9.94
C VAL A 35 -4.63 16.62 8.88
N HIS A 36 -3.45 16.33 8.34
CA HIS A 36 -3.26 15.25 7.37
C HIS A 36 -3.38 13.90 8.06
N GLN A 37 -2.71 13.73 9.21
CA GLN A 37 -2.81 12.51 10.01
C GLN A 37 -4.25 12.19 10.38
N GLN A 38 -4.98 13.19 10.85
CA GLN A 38 -6.39 13.06 11.21
C GLN A 38 -7.24 12.58 10.03
N ARG A 39 -7.08 13.17 8.83
CA ARG A 39 -7.85 12.75 7.65
C ARG A 39 -7.57 11.29 7.29
N TRP A 40 -6.31 10.87 7.29
CA TRP A 40 -5.93 9.47 7.03
C TRP A 40 -6.55 8.52 8.06
N ASN A 41 -6.50 8.87 9.34
CA ASN A 41 -7.12 8.07 10.41
C ASN A 41 -8.65 7.99 10.26
N GLN A 42 -9.31 9.09 9.93
CA GLN A 42 -10.76 9.12 9.70
C GLN A 42 -11.17 8.21 8.54
N HIS A 43 -10.44 8.28 7.41
CA HIS A 43 -10.69 7.39 6.28
C HIS A 43 -10.40 5.93 6.64
N HIS A 44 -9.30 5.65 7.35
CA HIS A 44 -8.99 4.30 7.84
C HIS A 44 -10.11 3.73 8.72
N GLN A 45 -10.64 4.52 9.66
CA GLN A 45 -11.72 4.10 10.56
C GLN A 45 -13.05 3.87 9.82
N ALA A 46 -13.33 4.66 8.79
CA ALA A 46 -14.56 4.55 8.00
C ALA A 46 -14.58 3.34 7.04
N ILE A 47 -13.42 2.76 6.74
CA ILE A 47 -13.32 1.60 5.84
C ILE A 47 -13.74 0.34 6.58
N GLN A 48 -14.69 -0.38 5.99
CA GLN A 48 -15.15 -1.69 6.44
C GLN A 48 -15.25 -2.59 5.21
N LEU A 49 -14.43 -3.65 5.18
CA LEU A 49 -14.48 -4.63 4.10
C LEU A 49 -15.69 -5.54 4.29
N THR A 50 -16.48 -5.76 3.25
CA THR A 50 -17.59 -6.71 3.29
C THR A 50 -17.06 -8.13 3.45
N SER A 51 -17.89 -9.06 3.96
CA SER A 51 -17.50 -10.47 4.11
C SER A 51 -17.01 -11.08 2.79
N GLN A 52 -17.63 -10.73 1.66
CA GLN A 52 -17.22 -11.19 0.33
C GLN A 52 -15.85 -10.65 -0.07
N GLN A 53 -15.54 -9.39 0.25
CA GLN A 53 -14.23 -8.79 -0.04
C GLN A 53 -13.13 -9.41 0.81
N GLN A 54 -13.39 -9.62 2.11
CA GLN A 54 -12.45 -10.31 3.00
C GLN A 54 -12.16 -11.74 2.51
N GLU A 55 -13.19 -12.47 2.10
CA GLU A 55 -13.04 -13.81 1.55
C GLU A 55 -12.21 -13.81 0.26
N LEU A 56 -12.46 -12.85 -0.65
CA LEU A 56 -11.66 -12.70 -1.86
C LEU A 56 -10.16 -12.48 -1.54
N ILE A 57 -9.87 -11.58 -0.60
CA ILE A 57 -8.48 -11.24 -0.22
C ILE A 57 -7.78 -12.46 0.40
N LYS A 58 -8.47 -13.23 1.25
CA LYS A 58 -7.93 -14.46 1.87
C LYS A 58 -7.57 -15.54 0.87
N ASN A 59 -8.18 -15.55 -0.31
CA ASN A 59 -7.88 -16.51 -1.36
C ASN A 59 -6.58 -16.21 -2.13
N PHE A 60 -5.89 -15.10 -1.83
CA PHE A 60 -4.58 -14.80 -2.44
C PHE A 60 -3.48 -15.66 -1.82
N THR A 61 -2.91 -16.56 -2.64
CA THR A 61 -1.89 -17.52 -2.20
C THR A 61 -0.45 -17.01 -2.29
N ARG A 62 -0.23 -15.85 -2.91
CA ARG A 62 1.10 -15.24 -3.07
C ARG A 62 1.23 -14.02 -2.18
N LYS A 63 2.37 -13.90 -1.50
CA LYS A 63 2.73 -12.66 -0.81
C LYS A 63 3.03 -11.57 -1.83
N LEU A 64 2.22 -10.51 -1.82
CA LEU A 64 2.43 -9.33 -2.64
C LEU A 64 3.04 -8.22 -1.77
N ASN A 65 4.14 -7.62 -2.24
CA ASN A 65 4.69 -6.41 -1.63
C ASN A 65 4.10 -5.19 -2.34
N ILE A 66 3.54 -4.25 -1.57
CA ILE A 66 2.89 -3.06 -2.12
C ILE A 66 3.80 -1.84 -1.87
N LEU A 67 4.35 -1.28 -2.95
CA LEU A 67 5.05 0.01 -2.92
C LEU A 67 4.07 1.11 -3.31
N PHE A 68 3.72 1.99 -2.36
CA PHE A 68 2.72 3.04 -2.56
C PHE A 68 3.37 4.43 -2.62
N MET A 69 3.43 5.01 -3.82
CA MET A 69 3.91 6.39 -4.00
C MET A 69 2.76 7.36 -3.77
N SER A 70 2.86 8.19 -2.74
CA SER A 70 1.79 9.11 -2.36
C SER A 70 2.31 10.38 -1.68
N GLY A 71 1.44 11.38 -1.55
CA GLY A 71 1.67 12.56 -0.73
C GLY A 71 0.74 12.57 0.47
N ILE A 72 1.26 12.85 1.66
CA ILE A 72 0.50 12.76 2.92
C ILE A 72 -0.67 13.75 2.96
N TRP A 73 -0.54 14.85 2.23
CA TRP A 73 -1.52 15.92 2.05
C TRP A 73 -2.50 15.68 0.88
N CYS A 74 -2.27 14.67 0.05
CA CYS A 74 -3.04 14.47 -1.18
C CYS A 74 -4.44 13.90 -0.89
N GLY A 75 -5.47 14.59 -1.40
CA GLY A 75 -6.88 14.22 -1.22
C GLY A 75 -7.28 12.87 -1.84
N ASP A 76 -6.63 12.44 -2.91
CA ASP A 76 -6.88 11.11 -3.49
C ASP A 76 -6.11 10.02 -2.74
N CYS A 77 -4.88 10.33 -2.31
CA CYS A 77 -4.05 9.39 -1.55
C CYS A 77 -4.69 9.05 -0.21
N VAL A 78 -5.29 10.02 0.48
CA VAL A 78 -5.96 9.77 1.77
C VAL A 78 -7.19 8.87 1.66
N ARG A 79 -7.80 8.77 0.46
CA ARG A 79 -8.93 7.86 0.21
C ARG A 79 -8.47 6.44 -0.12
N GLN A 80 -7.34 6.31 -0.82
CA GLN A 80 -6.86 5.03 -1.34
C GLN A 80 -5.84 4.35 -0.40
N GLY A 81 -4.93 5.11 0.19
CA GLY A 81 -3.86 4.60 1.04
C GLY A 81 -4.39 3.78 2.23
N PRO A 82 -5.37 4.29 3.01
CA PRO A 82 -5.99 3.52 4.08
C PRO A 82 -6.70 2.25 3.59
N LEU A 83 -7.31 2.27 2.41
CA LEU A 83 -7.97 1.08 1.83
C LEU A 83 -6.95 -0.02 1.51
N ILE A 84 -5.83 0.37 0.89
CA ILE A 84 -4.73 -0.56 0.63
C ILE A 84 -4.16 -1.12 1.94
N GLN A 85 -4.06 -0.31 2.99
CA GLN A 85 -3.62 -0.76 4.31
C GLN A 85 -4.56 -1.82 4.91
N HIS A 86 -5.88 -1.67 4.77
CA HIS A 86 -6.86 -2.69 5.20
C HIS A 86 -6.74 -3.99 4.39
N ILE A 87 -6.42 -3.91 3.11
CA ILE A 87 -6.23 -5.10 2.26
C ILE A 87 -4.92 -5.83 2.59
N ALA A 88 -3.90 -5.10 3.05
CA ALA A 88 -2.57 -5.63 3.34
C ALA A 88 -2.42 -6.24 4.75
N GLN A 89 -3.43 -6.10 5.61
CA GLN A 89 -3.50 -6.68 6.96
C GLN A 89 -4.06 -8.11 6.92
#